data_AF-A0A495TGY4-F1
#
_entry.id   AF-A0A495TGY4-F1
#
_cell.length_a   1.000
_cell.length_b   1.000
_cell.length_c   1.000
_cell.angle_alpha   90.00
_cell.angle_beta   90.00
_cell.angle_gamma   90.00
#
_symmetry.space_group_name_H-M   'P 1'
#
loop_
_entity.id
_entity.type
_entity.pdbx_description
1 polymer ?
#
loop_
_entity_poly.entity_id
_entity_poly.type
_entity_poly.pdbx_seq_one_letter_code
_entity_poly.pdbx_strand_id
1 'polypeptide(L)'
;MRLRAAVAALALPLSLALAPTAFAAETAKVVSGPPSAPGGVSTATCPPGTHLTGGGYRLRPDADGPVRVNAPTADATGWSAQAERGSVVAFAVCETED
;
A
#
# COMPACT_ATOMS: atom_id res chain seq x y z
N MET A 1 21.19 -16.37 66.08
CA MET A 1 21.62 -17.51 65.24
C MET A 1 20.91 -17.38 63.89
N ARG A 2 21.63 -17.40 62.77
CA ARG A 2 21.20 -16.88 61.45
C ARG A 2 20.07 -17.70 60.83
N LEU A 3 18.98 -17.04 60.42
CA LEU A 3 17.88 -17.65 59.66
C LEU A 3 18.29 -17.76 58.18
N ARG A 4 18.29 -18.97 57.62
CA ARG A 4 18.60 -19.24 56.21
C ARG A 4 17.39 -18.87 55.35
N ALA A 5 17.56 -17.94 54.40
CA ALA A 5 16.56 -17.68 53.37
C ALA A 5 16.61 -18.80 52.31
N ALA A 6 15.53 -19.56 52.19
CA ALA A 6 15.35 -20.48 51.08
C ALA A 6 14.81 -19.70 49.88
N VAL A 7 15.63 -19.58 48.83
CA VAL A 7 15.20 -19.03 47.54
C VAL A 7 14.41 -20.13 46.84
N ALA A 8 13.07 -20.03 46.89
CA ALA A 8 12.20 -20.88 46.10
C ALA A 8 12.26 -20.41 44.64
N ALA A 9 13.00 -21.15 43.81
CA ALA A 9 13.00 -20.96 42.36
C ALA A 9 11.66 -21.41 41.79
N LEU A 10 10.76 -20.45 41.53
CA LEU A 10 9.53 -20.66 40.77
C LEU A 10 9.90 -20.87 39.29
N ALA A 11 9.87 -22.13 38.85
CA ALA A 11 9.98 -22.47 37.43
C ALA A 11 8.64 -22.17 36.74
N LEU A 12 8.55 -21.07 35.98
CA LEU A 12 7.46 -20.85 35.03
C LEU A 12 7.67 -21.78 33.82
N PRO A 13 6.72 -22.66 33.47
CA PRO A 13 6.80 -23.39 32.21
C PRO A 13 6.58 -22.38 31.07
N LEU A 14 7.63 -22.13 30.30
CA LEU A 14 7.58 -21.32 29.08
C LEU A 14 6.89 -22.14 27.98
N SER A 15 5.55 -22.12 27.97
CA SER A 15 4.78 -22.71 26.87
C SER A 15 4.99 -21.89 25.60
N LEU A 16 5.88 -22.34 24.72
CA LEU A 16 6.00 -21.85 23.35
C LEU A 16 4.77 -22.28 22.55
N ALA A 17 3.70 -21.51 22.64
CA ALA A 17 2.58 -21.64 21.71
C ALA A 17 3.08 -21.23 20.32
N LEU A 18 3.21 -22.20 19.39
CA LEU A 18 3.30 -21.89 17.97
C LEU A 18 1.96 -21.29 17.55
N ALA A 19 1.86 -19.96 17.57
CA ALA A 19 0.78 -19.28 16.90
C ALA A 19 0.89 -19.60 15.40
N PRO A 20 -0.20 -20.04 14.74
CA PRO A 20 -0.19 -20.16 13.30
C PRO A 20 0.11 -18.78 12.71
N THR A 21 1.10 -18.69 11.82
CA THR A 21 1.30 -17.50 10.99
C THR A 21 0.06 -17.32 10.13
N ALA A 22 -0.78 -16.36 10.48
CA ALA A 22 -1.86 -15.91 9.60
C ALA A 22 -1.22 -15.29 8.35
N PHE A 23 -1.22 -16.03 7.26
CA PHE A 23 -1.09 -15.45 5.93
C PHE A 23 -2.47 -14.92 5.57
N ALA A 24 -2.75 -13.65 5.87
CA ALA A 24 -3.81 -12.95 5.16
C ALA A 24 -3.42 -13.00 3.68
N ALA A 25 -4.25 -13.61 2.84
CA ALA A 25 -4.01 -13.65 1.41
C ALA A 25 -4.33 -12.25 0.88
N GLU A 26 -3.37 -11.33 0.99
CA GLU A 26 -3.54 -9.95 0.55
C GLU A 26 -3.73 -9.94 -0.99
N THR A 27 -4.98 -9.80 -1.43
CA THR A 27 -5.37 -9.80 -2.84
C THR A 27 -5.13 -8.41 -3.45
N ALA A 28 -3.88 -7.96 -3.43
CA ALA A 28 -3.51 -6.71 -4.08
C ALA A 28 -3.68 -6.81 -5.60
N LYS A 29 -4.51 -5.93 -6.17
CA LYS A 29 -4.77 -5.76 -7.60
C LYS A 29 -4.28 -4.41 -8.07
N VAL A 30 -3.50 -4.38 -9.15
CA VAL A 30 -3.13 -3.14 -9.82
C VAL A 30 -4.14 -2.82 -10.92
N VAL A 31 -4.67 -1.60 -10.92
CA VAL A 31 -5.51 -1.06 -11.99
C VAL A 31 -4.83 0.16 -12.62
N SER A 32 -5.10 0.39 -13.90
CA SER A 32 -4.55 1.53 -14.64
C SER A 32 -5.64 2.48 -15.12
N GLY A 33 -5.34 3.77 -15.11
CA GLY A 33 -6.16 4.79 -15.74
C GLY A 33 -5.95 4.86 -17.25
N PRO A 34 -6.81 5.58 -17.99
CA PRO A 34 -6.53 5.92 -19.39
C PRO A 34 -5.30 6.85 -19.48
N PRO A 35 -4.51 6.79 -20.57
CA PRO A 35 -3.50 7.81 -20.82
C PRO A 35 -4.11 9.21 -20.83
N SER A 36 -3.42 10.17 -20.21
CA SER A 36 -3.84 11.57 -20.28
C SER A 36 -3.58 12.17 -21.65
N ALA A 37 -4.28 13.26 -21.98
CA ALA A 37 -3.80 14.20 -22.98
C ALA A 37 -2.47 14.84 -22.51
N PRO A 38 -1.65 15.39 -23.43
CA PRO A 38 -0.40 16.06 -23.05
C PRO A 38 -0.61 17.14 -21.97
N GLY A 39 0.15 17.06 -20.87
CA GLY A 39 0.01 17.95 -19.70
C GLY A 39 -1.26 17.73 -18.88
N GLY A 40 -2.11 16.77 -19.26
CA GLY A 40 -3.33 16.41 -18.54
C GLY A 40 -3.11 15.38 -17.44
N VAL A 41 -4.13 15.18 -16.62
CA VAL A 41 -4.15 14.21 -15.52
C VAL A 41 -4.64 12.84 -16.03
N SER A 42 -3.95 11.78 -15.64
CA SER A 42 -4.45 10.40 -15.71
C SER A 42 -4.88 9.97 -14.32
N THR A 43 -6.03 9.28 -14.22
CA THR A 43 -6.55 8.78 -12.94
C THR A 43 -6.89 7.30 -13.07
N ALA A 44 -6.36 6.50 -12.16
CA ALA A 44 -6.70 5.09 -11.97
C ALA A 44 -7.61 4.96 -10.74
N THR A 45 -8.80 4.36 -10.88
CA THR A 45 -9.76 4.24 -9.79
C THR A 45 -9.89 2.79 -9.36
N CYS A 46 -9.80 2.54 -8.06
CA CYS A 46 -10.02 1.22 -7.49
C CYS A 46 -11.48 0.77 -7.68
N PRO A 47 -11.73 -0.50 -8.01
CA PRO A 47 -13.09 -1.01 -8.12
C PRO A 47 -13.88 -0.87 -6.81
N PRO A 48 -15.22 -0.79 -6.85
CA PRO A 48 -16.04 -0.83 -5.65
C PRO A 48 -15.74 -2.07 -4.79
N GLY A 49 -15.74 -1.89 -3.46
CA GLY A 49 -15.42 -2.97 -2.51
C GLY A 49 -13.92 -3.23 -2.34
N THR A 50 -13.06 -2.33 -2.83
CA THR A 50 -11.61 -2.39 -2.62
C THR A 50 -11.10 -1.07 -2.02
N HIS A 51 -9.97 -1.13 -1.34
CA HIS A 51 -9.31 0.02 -0.70
C HIS A 51 -8.00 0.35 -1.43
N LEU A 52 -7.67 1.64 -1.54
CA LEU A 52 -6.43 2.10 -2.14
C LEU A 52 -5.29 1.98 -1.12
N THR A 53 -4.24 1.22 -1.44
CA THR A 53 -3.00 1.18 -0.66
C THR A 53 -1.94 2.17 -1.13
N GLY A 54 -2.00 2.51 -2.42
CA GLY A 54 -1.02 3.38 -3.05
C GLY A 54 -1.12 3.36 -4.55
N GLY A 55 -0.10 3.89 -5.22
CA GLY A 55 -0.11 3.96 -6.66
C GLY A 55 1.17 4.57 -7.22
N GLY A 56 1.11 4.89 -8.51
CA GLY A 56 2.22 5.49 -9.22
C GLY A 56 1.84 5.84 -10.66
N TYR A 57 2.86 5.96 -11.49
CA TYR A 57 2.67 6.36 -12.87
C TYR A 57 3.72 5.77 -13.81
N ARG A 58 3.41 5.80 -15.10
CA ARG A 58 4.35 5.62 -16.20
C ARG A 58 4.24 6.79 -17.15
N LEU A 59 5.36 7.47 -17.37
CA LEU A 59 5.49 8.49 -18.41
C LEU A 59 5.42 7.83 -19.79
N ARG A 60 4.74 8.48 -20.74
CA ARG A 60 4.75 8.05 -22.14
C ARG A 60 5.97 8.62 -22.86
N PRO A 61 6.35 8.09 -24.03
CA PRO A 61 7.56 8.53 -24.75
C PRO A 61 7.56 10.02 -25.14
N ASP A 62 6.40 10.65 -25.21
CA ASP A 62 6.22 12.08 -25.50
C ASP A 62 6.32 12.97 -24.25
N ALA A 63 6.47 12.38 -23.07
CA ALA A 63 6.57 13.12 -21.82
C ALA A 63 7.96 13.69 -21.59
N ASP A 64 8.00 14.90 -21.05
CA ASP A 64 9.22 15.63 -20.73
C ASP A 64 9.01 16.53 -19.51
N GLY A 65 10.09 16.77 -18.76
CA GLY A 65 10.05 17.50 -17.50
C GLY A 65 9.59 16.68 -16.28
N PRO A 66 9.35 17.35 -15.14
CA PRO A 66 8.94 16.73 -13.89
C PRO A 66 7.49 16.27 -13.91
N VAL A 67 7.18 15.37 -12.98
CA VAL A 67 5.81 15.03 -12.62
C VAL A 67 5.26 16.06 -11.63
N ARG A 68 4.10 16.64 -11.96
CA ARG A 68 3.41 17.67 -11.18
C ARG A 68 2.46 17.10 -10.14
N VAL A 69 1.86 15.95 -10.46
CA VAL A 69 0.93 15.23 -9.58
C VAL A 69 1.33 13.77 -9.54
N ASN A 70 1.41 13.22 -8.35
CA ASN A 70 1.58 11.79 -8.08
C ASN A 70 1.05 11.50 -6.67
N ALA A 71 -0.26 11.32 -6.54
CA ALA A 71 -0.92 11.26 -5.24
C ALA A 71 -2.25 10.49 -5.32
N PRO A 72 -2.81 10.06 -4.17
CA PRO A 72 -4.20 9.63 -4.11
C PRO A 72 -5.17 10.68 -4.65
N THR A 73 -6.32 10.25 -5.18
CA THR A 73 -7.45 11.14 -5.42
C THR A 73 -7.96 11.73 -4.10
N ALA A 74 -8.69 12.85 -4.16
CA ALA A 74 -9.14 13.56 -2.96
C ALA A 74 -10.04 12.71 -2.04
N ASP A 75 -10.77 11.75 -2.60
CA ASP A 75 -11.61 10.78 -1.91
C ASP A 75 -10.88 9.48 -1.56
N ALA A 76 -9.58 9.40 -1.83
CA ALA A 76 -8.73 8.22 -1.62
C ALA A 76 -9.23 6.93 -2.30
N THR A 77 -10.05 7.04 -3.35
CA THR A 77 -10.56 5.88 -4.12
C THR A 77 -9.66 5.50 -5.30
N GLY A 78 -8.60 6.26 -5.56
CA GLY A 78 -7.73 6.05 -6.71
C GLY A 78 -6.43 6.82 -6.63
N TRP A 79 -5.67 6.77 -7.73
CA TRP A 79 -4.39 7.46 -7.88
C TRP A 79 -4.40 8.37 -9.10
N SER A 80 -3.92 9.60 -8.94
CA SER A 80 -3.79 10.58 -10.01
C SER A 80 -2.32 10.89 -10.31
N ALA A 81 -2.02 11.03 -11.59
CA ALA A 81 -0.70 11.43 -12.07
C ALA A 81 -0.79 12.48 -13.19
N GLN A 82 0.18 13.39 -13.23
CA GLN A 82 0.30 14.42 -14.27
C GLN A 82 1.77 14.69 -14.58
N ALA A 83 2.15 14.53 -15.85
CA ALA A 83 3.43 15.04 -16.35
C ALA A 83 3.32 16.54 -16.66
N GLU A 84 4.41 17.31 -16.49
CA GLU A 84 4.43 18.73 -16.90
C GLU A 84 4.14 18.88 -18.40
N ARG A 85 4.79 18.06 -19.23
CA ARG A 85 4.57 17.97 -20.68
C ARG A 85 4.39 16.52 -21.10
N GLY A 86 3.66 16.32 -22.20
CA GLY A 86 3.33 15.00 -22.75
C GLY A 86 2.38 14.19 -21.87
N SER A 87 2.15 12.95 -22.25
CA SER A 87 1.13 12.09 -21.64
C SER A 87 1.67 11.20 -20.52
N VAL A 88 0.79 10.85 -19.57
CA VAL A 88 1.10 9.92 -18.46
C VAL A 88 -0.01 8.89 -18.29
N VAL A 89 0.31 7.73 -17.72
CA VAL A 89 -0.66 6.72 -17.28
C VAL A 89 -0.51 6.53 -15.78
N ALA A 90 -1.59 6.71 -15.01
CA ALA A 90 -1.64 6.43 -13.58
C ALA A 90 -1.94 4.95 -13.30
N PHE A 91 -1.46 4.46 -12.16
CA PHE A 91 -1.73 3.14 -11.62
C PHE A 91 -2.14 3.26 -10.16
N ALA A 92 -3.15 2.49 -9.76
CA ALA A 92 -3.57 2.34 -8.37
C ALA A 92 -3.40 0.88 -7.94
N VAL A 93 -2.92 0.69 -6.72
CA VAL A 93 -2.87 -0.61 -6.05
C VAL A 93 -4.07 -0.69 -5.10
N CYS A 94 -4.91 -1.69 -5.31
CA CYS A 94 -6.19 -1.85 -4.66
C CYS A 94 -6.25 -3.20 -3.96
N GLU A 95 -6.74 -3.23 -2.73
CA GLU A 95 -6.85 -4.46 -1.92
C GLU A 95 -8.31 -4.74 -1.54
N THR A 96 -8.63 -6.00 -1.26
CA THR A 96 -9.83 -6.32 -0.46
C THR A 96 -9.39 -6.64 0.96
N GLU A 97 -10.16 -6.17 1.94
CA GLU A 97 -10.07 -6.69 3.30
C GLU A 97 -10.78 -8.05 3.34
N ASP A 98 -10.05 -9.11 3.68
CA ASP A 98 -10.61 -10.44 3.98
C ASP A 98 -11.02 -10.55 5.46
#